data_AF-A0A3G2ULG2-F1
#
_entry.id   AF-A0A3G2ULG2-F1
#
_cell.length_a   1.000
_cell.length_b   1.000
_cell.length_c   1.000
_cell.angle_alpha   90.00
_cell.angle_beta   90.00
_cell.angle_gamma   90.00
#
_symmetry.space_group_name_H-M   'P 1'
#
loop_
_entity.id
_entity.type
_entity.pdbx_description
1 polymer ?
#
loop_
_entity_poly.entity_id
_entity_poly.type
_entity_poly.pdbx_seq_one_letter_code
_entity_poly.pdbx_strand_id
1 'polypeptide(L)'
;MRSEPFTRPTLLAAAELLERHTQASFDQMTLRLALENEISSGAGISVAKKCGQLGRILMQRAGQTIQTVEGTMTLGEAVVREALPLLNPRLEQPIQTAFLRGLARDGYLVGVDDGGKTPMLRAALPEEIDLPASDSEVHELLKTYQFQEPKGHLDQAIDAHTRGDWAACNAQLRTFLESLFDHIALNIEPARAASLPTSENRRQLLAERGFLATDRNEWTPEGKNYVNGLFKMLHTDGSHPGLSDEDHSTFRLHIVLVTARMFLRRLHNGR
;
A
#
# COMPACT_ATOMS: atom_id res chain seq x y z
N MET A 1 -13.53 0.25 -7.35
CA MET A 1 -13.25 1.62 -6.89
C MET A 1 -13.51 1.63 -5.40
N ARG A 2 -12.52 1.93 -4.54
CA ARG A 2 -12.75 1.95 -3.09
C ARG A 2 -13.89 2.93 -2.79
N SER A 3 -14.83 2.55 -1.93
CA SER A 3 -15.94 3.40 -1.48
C SER A 3 -15.48 4.51 -0.54
N GLU A 4 -14.32 4.34 0.11
CA GLU A 4 -13.71 5.33 1.01
C GLU A 4 -12.19 5.40 0.74
N PRO A 5 -11.61 6.60 0.54
CA PRO A 5 -10.22 6.76 0.13
C PRO A 5 -9.19 6.54 1.25
N PHE A 6 -9.57 6.72 2.51
CA PHE A 6 -8.64 6.63 3.66
C PHE A 6 -9.01 5.51 4.61
N THR A 7 -8.01 4.81 5.12
CA THR A 7 -8.19 3.76 6.11
C THR A 7 -8.42 4.33 7.50
N ARG A 8 -9.07 3.55 8.38
CA ARG A 8 -9.33 3.93 9.78
C ARG A 8 -8.10 4.48 10.51
N PRO A 9 -6.90 3.87 10.44
CA PRO A 9 -5.72 4.42 11.13
C PRO A 9 -5.31 5.81 10.61
N THR A 10 -5.46 6.08 9.32
CA THR A 10 -5.16 7.39 8.72
C THR A 10 -6.11 8.46 9.21
N LEU A 11 -7.41 8.14 9.26
CA LEU A 11 -8.44 9.05 9.76
C LEU A 11 -8.25 9.37 11.25
N LEU A 12 -7.87 8.39 12.06
CA LEU A 12 -7.60 8.62 13.49
C LEU A 12 -6.33 9.46 13.69
N ALA A 13 -5.25 9.17 12.95
CA ALA A 13 -4.03 9.96 13.01
C ALA A 13 -4.25 11.41 12.55
N ALA A 14 -5.11 11.63 11.54
CA ALA A 14 -5.53 12.97 11.13
C ALA A 14 -6.29 13.70 12.24
N ALA A 15 -7.28 13.04 12.87
CA ALA A 15 -8.06 13.62 13.95
C ALA A 15 -7.21 13.96 15.19
N GLU A 16 -6.23 13.13 15.53
CA GLU A 16 -5.27 13.38 16.60
C GLU A 16 -4.32 14.54 16.25
N LEU A 17 -3.89 14.68 14.98
CA LEU A 17 -3.06 15.81 14.55
C LEU A 17 -3.78 17.17 14.71
N LEU A 18 -5.11 17.18 14.56
CA LEU A 18 -5.96 18.36 14.79
C LEU A 18 -5.96 18.86 16.24
N GLU A 19 -5.45 18.08 17.21
CA GLU A 19 -5.25 18.56 18.58
C GLU A 19 -4.31 19.76 18.68
N ARG A 20 -3.49 19.99 17.64
CA ARG A 20 -2.60 21.16 17.54
C ARG A 20 -3.34 22.48 17.29
N HIS A 21 -4.64 22.45 17.00
CA HIS A 21 -5.42 23.66 16.85
C HIS A 21 -5.59 24.42 18.17
N THR A 22 -5.78 25.73 18.04
CA THR A 22 -6.39 26.53 19.12
C THR A 22 -7.90 26.23 19.19
N GLN A 23 -8.52 26.57 20.32
CA GLN A 23 -9.99 26.45 20.47
C GLN A 23 -10.74 27.15 19.32
N ALA A 24 -10.35 28.38 19.00
CA ALA A 24 -10.99 29.18 17.96
C ALA A 24 -10.79 28.57 16.56
N SER A 25 -9.58 28.11 16.23
CA SER A 25 -9.32 27.51 14.91
C SER A 25 -10.03 26.16 14.74
N PHE A 26 -10.17 25.37 15.82
CA PHE A 26 -10.92 24.12 15.79
C PHE A 26 -12.42 24.40 15.59
N ASP A 27 -13.00 25.36 16.31
CA ASP A 27 -14.42 25.74 16.16
C ASP A 27 -14.72 26.31 14.76
N GLN A 28 -13.76 27.00 14.12
CA GLN A 28 -13.89 27.41 12.73
C GLN A 28 -13.85 26.22 11.75
N MET A 29 -13.00 25.23 12.00
CA MET A 29 -12.95 24.00 11.20
C MET A 29 -14.28 23.23 11.30
N THR A 30 -14.86 23.08 12.50
CA THR A 30 -16.14 22.37 12.64
C THR A 30 -17.26 23.03 11.85
N LEU A 31 -17.32 24.36 11.81
CA LEU A 31 -18.24 25.11 10.96
C LEU A 31 -18.02 24.84 9.46
N ARG A 32 -16.76 24.83 8.99
CA ARG A 32 -16.44 24.53 7.58
C ARG A 32 -16.87 23.13 7.17
N LEU A 33 -16.81 22.18 8.10
CA LEU A 33 -17.18 20.77 7.89
C LEU A 33 -18.67 20.48 8.18
N ALA A 34 -19.46 21.51 8.53
CA ALA A 34 -20.87 21.40 8.94
C ALA A 34 -21.10 20.45 10.13
N LEU A 35 -20.19 20.49 11.11
CA LEU A 35 -20.18 19.64 12.32
C LEU A 35 -20.56 20.39 13.60
N GLU A 36 -20.95 21.67 13.52
CA GLU A 36 -21.17 22.55 14.66
C GLU A 36 -22.30 22.10 15.60
N ASN A 37 -23.25 21.33 15.08
CA ASN A 37 -24.36 20.79 15.88
C ASN A 37 -24.01 19.47 16.59
N GLU A 38 -22.89 18.85 16.23
CA GLU A 38 -22.49 17.53 16.71
C GLU A 38 -21.23 17.56 17.57
N ILE A 39 -20.34 18.50 17.29
CA ILE A 39 -19.16 18.76 18.10
C ILE A 39 -19.42 19.99 18.96
N SER A 40 -19.43 19.77 20.27
CA SER A 40 -19.73 20.82 21.24
C SER A 40 -18.67 21.92 21.20
N SER A 41 -19.11 23.18 21.08
CA SER A 41 -18.25 24.37 21.13
C SER A 41 -18.23 25.01 22.53
N GLY A 42 -17.25 25.88 22.80
CA GLY A 42 -17.14 26.64 24.05
C GLY A 42 -15.93 26.33 24.93
N ALA A 43 -15.57 27.27 25.81
CA ALA A 43 -14.33 27.27 26.60
C ALA A 43 -14.22 26.12 27.64
N GLY A 44 -15.32 25.40 27.91
CA GLY A 44 -15.37 24.29 28.88
C GLY A 44 -14.96 22.92 28.34
N ILE A 45 -14.65 22.79 27.04
CA ILE A 45 -14.28 21.51 26.41
C ILE A 45 -12.91 21.65 25.74
N SER A 46 -11.97 20.77 26.07
CA SER A 46 -10.63 20.76 25.47
C SER A 46 -10.67 20.33 24.00
N VAL A 47 -9.69 20.80 23.21
CA VAL A 47 -9.54 20.40 21.79
C VAL A 47 -9.40 18.88 21.67
N ALA A 48 -8.60 18.23 22.53
CA ALA A 48 -8.49 16.77 22.57
C ALA A 48 -9.85 16.04 22.73
N LYS A 49 -10.74 16.56 23.60
CA LYS A 49 -12.08 16.00 23.75
C LYS A 49 -12.93 16.19 22.49
N LYS A 50 -12.79 17.32 21.79
CA LYS A 50 -13.42 17.57 20.49
C LYS A 50 -12.87 16.64 19.39
N CYS A 51 -11.56 16.42 19.34
CA CYS A 51 -10.93 15.43 18.44
C CYS A 51 -11.46 14.02 18.70
N GLY A 52 -11.68 13.63 19.97
CA GLY A 52 -12.33 12.37 20.31
C GLY A 52 -13.78 12.26 19.80
N GLN A 53 -14.55 13.36 19.81
CA GLN A 53 -15.89 13.39 19.19
C GLN A 53 -15.79 13.26 17.66
N LEU A 54 -14.89 14.02 17.03
CA LEU A 54 -14.62 13.97 15.59
C LEU A 54 -14.21 12.56 15.14
N GLY A 55 -13.31 11.90 15.88
CA GLY A 55 -12.87 10.53 15.59
C GLY A 55 -14.04 9.53 15.57
N ARG A 56 -14.99 9.64 16.50
CA ARG A 56 -16.20 8.78 16.49
C ARG A 56 -17.09 9.05 15.29
N ILE A 57 -17.27 10.33 14.94
CA ILE A 57 -18.04 10.74 13.77
C ILE A 57 -17.41 10.14 12.50
N LEU A 58 -16.09 10.24 12.33
CA LEU A 58 -15.38 9.66 11.20
C LEU A 58 -15.59 8.15 11.10
N MET A 59 -15.60 7.42 12.21
CA MET A 59 -15.84 5.96 12.19
C MET A 59 -17.25 5.57 11.75
N GLN A 60 -18.22 6.49 11.80
CA GLN A 60 -19.60 6.22 11.43
C GLN A 60 -19.93 6.67 10.01
N ARG A 61 -19.30 7.75 9.54
CA ARG A 61 -19.71 8.44 8.32
C ARG A 61 -18.55 9.07 7.54
N ALA A 62 -17.34 8.52 7.61
CA ALA A 62 -16.21 9.00 6.82
C ALA A 62 -16.52 9.10 5.32
N GLY A 63 -17.24 8.13 4.76
CA GLY A 63 -17.66 8.14 3.35
C GLY A 63 -18.80 9.09 2.99
N GLN A 64 -19.42 9.78 3.95
CA GLN A 64 -20.49 10.74 3.64
C GLN A 64 -19.93 11.92 2.86
N THR A 65 -20.55 12.24 1.74
CA THR A 65 -20.19 13.39 0.92
C THR A 65 -20.68 14.70 1.56
N ILE A 66 -19.81 15.69 1.62
CA ILE A 66 -20.08 17.05 2.09
C ILE A 66 -19.67 18.09 1.04
N GLN A 67 -20.18 19.32 1.18
CA GLN A 67 -19.75 20.47 0.37
C GLN A 67 -18.72 21.27 1.15
N THR A 68 -17.54 21.48 0.58
CA THR A 68 -16.49 22.33 1.15
C THR A 68 -16.16 23.47 0.17
N VAL A 69 -15.33 24.41 0.63
CA VAL A 69 -14.83 25.50 -0.22
C VAL A 69 -13.97 24.99 -1.40
N GLU A 70 -13.39 23.81 -1.27
CA GLU A 70 -12.58 23.15 -2.31
C GLU A 70 -13.42 22.24 -3.23
N GLY A 71 -14.73 22.14 -2.96
CA GLY A 71 -15.68 21.34 -3.74
C GLY A 71 -16.31 20.20 -2.93
N THR A 72 -16.92 19.28 -3.67
CA THR A 72 -17.63 18.13 -3.09
C THR A 72 -16.64 16.99 -2.80
N MET A 73 -16.57 16.53 -1.55
CA MET A 73 -15.66 15.46 -1.12
C MET A 73 -16.24 14.65 0.04
N THR A 74 -15.60 13.55 0.43
CA THR A 74 -16.01 12.78 1.62
C THR A 74 -15.61 13.52 2.90
N LEU A 75 -16.35 13.31 4.00
CA LEU A 75 -16.00 13.88 5.30
C LEU A 75 -14.59 13.45 5.75
N GLY A 76 -14.23 12.19 5.49
CA GLY A 76 -12.90 11.67 5.79
C GLY A 76 -11.81 12.42 5.03
N GLU A 77 -12.01 12.69 3.74
CA GLU A 77 -11.07 13.49 2.95
C GLU A 77 -10.95 14.93 3.45
N ALA A 78 -12.08 15.56 3.77
CA ALA A 78 -12.08 16.93 4.26
C ALA A 78 -11.29 17.06 5.58
N VAL A 79 -11.42 16.10 6.50
CA VAL A 79 -10.64 16.09 7.75
C VAL A 79 -9.14 15.85 7.49
N VAL A 80 -8.79 14.94 6.58
CA VAL A 80 -7.39 14.72 6.19
C VAL A 80 -6.76 16.01 5.66
N ARG A 81 -7.49 16.76 4.82
CA ARG A 81 -7.03 18.05 4.27
C ARG A 81 -6.86 19.11 5.35
N GLU A 82 -7.78 19.22 6.31
CA GLU A 82 -7.65 20.15 7.45
C GLU A 82 -6.45 19.81 8.36
N ALA A 83 -6.00 18.56 8.40
CA ALA A 83 -4.83 18.15 9.17
C ALA A 83 -3.49 18.49 8.48
N LEU A 84 -3.46 18.64 7.15
CA LEU A 84 -2.22 18.89 6.40
C LEU A 84 -1.46 20.16 6.82
N PRO A 85 -2.10 21.33 7.01
CA PRO A 85 -1.41 22.55 7.42
C PRO A 85 -0.74 22.46 8.81
N LEU A 86 -1.09 21.44 9.61
CA LEU A 86 -0.54 21.22 10.95
C LEU A 86 0.74 20.38 10.94
N LEU A 87 1.14 19.87 9.77
CA LEU A 87 2.43 19.20 9.57
C LEU A 87 3.57 20.19 9.80
N ASN A 88 4.57 19.79 10.58
CA ASN A 88 5.78 20.57 10.76
C ASN A 88 6.99 19.75 10.28
N PRO A 89 7.57 20.06 9.10
CA PRO A 89 8.67 19.28 8.54
C PRO A 89 9.96 19.36 9.37
N ARG A 90 10.06 20.31 10.31
CA ARG A 90 11.22 20.47 11.19
C ARG A 90 11.12 19.68 12.50
N LEU A 91 9.98 19.02 12.75
CA LEU A 91 9.73 18.28 13.99
C LEU A 91 9.25 16.87 13.64
N GLU A 92 10.10 15.89 13.88
CA GLU A 92 9.69 14.49 13.87
C GLU A 92 8.91 14.19 15.14
N GLN A 93 7.60 13.97 15.01
CA GLN A 93 6.74 13.54 16.11
C GLN A 93 6.03 12.26 15.74
N PRO A 94 5.87 11.31 16.68
CA PRO A 94 5.24 10.01 16.41
C PRO A 94 3.88 10.13 15.70
N ILE A 95 3.07 11.12 16.08
CA ILE A 95 1.75 11.34 15.50
C ILE A 95 1.80 11.78 14.03
N GLN A 96 2.76 12.64 13.70
CA GLN A 96 2.99 13.10 12.33
C GLN A 96 3.53 11.97 11.46
N THR A 97 4.46 11.18 11.99
CA THR A 97 4.97 9.98 11.32
C THR A 97 3.86 8.96 11.06
N ALA A 98 2.97 8.75 12.04
CA ALA A 98 1.82 7.86 11.88
C ALA A 98 0.85 8.35 10.80
N PHE A 99 0.56 9.65 10.77
CA PHE A 99 -0.29 10.25 9.76
C PHE A 99 0.32 10.15 8.35
N LEU A 100 1.58 10.53 8.17
CA LEU A 100 2.28 10.45 6.87
C LEU A 100 2.39 9.02 6.35
N ARG A 101 2.69 8.05 7.22
CA ARG A 101 2.69 6.62 6.85
C ARG A 101 1.29 6.13 6.48
N GLY A 102 0.27 6.59 7.18
CA GLY A 102 -1.13 6.31 6.86
C GLY A 102 -1.51 6.81 5.47
N LEU A 103 -1.14 8.04 5.13
CA LEU A 103 -1.33 8.62 3.80
C LEU A 103 -0.61 7.81 2.72
N ALA A 104 0.68 7.50 2.92
CA ALA A 104 1.45 6.71 1.95
C ALA A 104 0.82 5.34 1.71
N ARG A 105 0.32 4.69 2.77
CA ARG A 105 -0.41 3.42 2.67
C ARG A 105 -1.76 3.59 1.96
N ASP A 106 -2.41 4.73 2.11
CA ASP A 106 -3.68 4.98 1.41
C ASP A 106 -3.46 5.44 -0.04
N GLY A 107 -2.22 5.48 -0.53
CA GLY A 107 -1.86 5.89 -1.88
C GLY A 107 -1.81 7.40 -2.06
N TYR A 108 -1.50 8.14 -0.99
CA TYR A 108 -1.39 9.59 -1.00
C TYR A 108 -0.04 10.06 -0.48
N LEU A 109 0.46 11.14 -1.08
CA LEU A 109 1.63 11.86 -0.59
C LEU A 109 1.25 13.30 -0.27
N VAL A 110 2.05 13.92 0.59
CA VAL A 110 1.97 15.35 0.86
C VAL A 110 2.98 16.04 -0.06
N GLY A 111 2.46 16.73 -1.07
CA GLY A 111 3.24 17.63 -1.91
C GLY A 111 3.25 19.05 -1.34
N VAL A 112 4.00 19.92 -2.00
CA VAL A 112 3.93 21.36 -1.77
C VAL A 112 3.37 22.00 -3.06
N ASP A 113 2.49 22.99 -2.92
CA ASP A 113 2.01 23.76 -4.06
C ASP A 113 3.16 24.43 -4.85
N ASP A 114 2.90 24.84 -6.09
CA ASP A 114 3.88 25.56 -6.95
C ASP A 114 4.40 26.86 -6.29
N GLY A 115 3.70 27.36 -5.26
CA GLY A 115 4.09 28.49 -4.42
C GLY A 115 5.00 28.16 -3.25
N GLY A 116 5.29 26.88 -2.98
CA GLY A 116 6.20 26.40 -1.95
C GLY A 116 5.69 26.57 -0.51
N LYS A 117 4.40 26.87 -0.30
CA LYS A 117 3.88 27.36 0.98
C LYS A 117 2.78 26.51 1.58
N THR A 118 2.00 25.81 0.76
CA THR A 118 0.82 25.07 1.25
C THR A 118 1.02 23.58 1.04
N PRO A 119 0.99 22.74 2.09
CA PRO A 119 0.99 21.30 1.92
C PRO A 119 -0.30 20.87 1.22
N MET A 120 -0.16 20.10 0.14
CA MET A 120 -1.27 19.61 -0.66
C MET A 120 -1.32 18.10 -0.65
N LEU A 121 -2.53 17.55 -0.53
CA LEU A 121 -2.74 16.13 -0.76
C LEU A 121 -2.67 15.83 -2.25
N ARG A 122 -1.81 14.92 -2.66
CA ARG A 122 -1.81 14.38 -4.01
C ARG A 122 -1.99 12.87 -3.97
N ALA A 123 -2.82 12.35 -4.87
CA ALA A 123 -2.81 10.93 -5.16
C ALA A 123 -1.40 10.59 -5.65
N ALA A 124 -0.85 9.49 -5.13
CA ALA A 124 0.38 8.93 -5.62
C ALA A 124 0.16 8.58 -7.10
N LEU A 125 0.98 9.17 -7.99
CA LEU A 125 0.87 8.89 -9.43
C LEU A 125 1.19 7.40 -9.67
N PRO A 126 0.85 6.79 -10.82
CA PRO A 126 1.27 5.42 -11.13
C PRO A 126 2.80 5.17 -11.09
N GLU A 127 3.61 6.23 -11.04
CA GLU A 127 5.06 6.18 -10.76
C GLU A 127 5.38 6.00 -9.26
N GLU A 128 4.39 6.18 -8.39
CA GLU A 128 4.36 6.00 -6.94
C GLU A 128 3.30 4.93 -6.62
N ILE A 129 3.62 3.70 -7.03
CA ILE A 129 2.81 2.48 -7.01
C ILE A 129 1.84 2.37 -5.81
N ASP A 130 0.54 2.18 -6.11
CA ASP A 130 -0.54 1.86 -5.17
C ASP A 130 -0.37 0.45 -4.59
N LEU A 131 0.55 0.34 -3.63
CA LEU A 131 0.94 -0.92 -3.01
C LEU A 131 -0.17 -1.52 -2.17
N PRO A 132 -0.96 -0.76 -1.38
CA PRO A 132 -1.90 -1.43 -0.48
C PRO A 132 -3.17 -1.89 -1.18
N ALA A 133 -3.53 -1.30 -2.34
CA ALA A 133 -4.52 -1.92 -3.22
C ALA A 133 -3.94 -3.13 -3.97
N SER A 134 -2.70 -3.04 -4.46
CA SER A 134 -2.04 -4.16 -5.16
C SER A 134 -1.77 -5.35 -4.23
N ASP A 135 -1.31 -5.08 -3.02
CA ASP A 135 -1.10 -6.03 -1.93
C ASP A 135 -2.41 -6.67 -1.50
N SER A 136 -3.46 -5.86 -1.27
CA SER A 136 -4.79 -6.38 -0.94
C SER A 136 -5.33 -7.28 -2.06
N GLU A 137 -5.18 -6.90 -3.32
CA GLU A 137 -5.64 -7.72 -4.45
C GLU A 137 -4.81 -9.00 -4.60
N VAL A 138 -3.48 -8.93 -4.44
CA VAL A 138 -2.60 -10.11 -4.45
C VAL A 138 -3.00 -11.07 -3.32
N HIS A 139 -3.21 -10.58 -2.10
CA HIS A 139 -3.67 -11.39 -0.98
C HIS A 139 -5.03 -12.05 -1.24
N GLU A 140 -6.00 -11.32 -1.78
CA GLU A 140 -7.32 -11.87 -2.11
C GLU A 140 -7.25 -12.94 -3.22
N LEU A 141 -6.42 -12.72 -4.24
CA LEU A 141 -6.20 -13.72 -5.30
C LEU A 141 -5.49 -14.96 -4.74
N LEU A 142 -4.45 -14.81 -3.92
CA LEU A 142 -3.77 -15.93 -3.26
C LEU A 142 -4.73 -16.75 -2.39
N LYS A 143 -5.62 -16.10 -1.63
CA LYS A 143 -6.68 -16.78 -0.86
C LYS A 143 -7.66 -17.51 -1.76
N THR A 144 -8.10 -16.88 -2.85
CA THR A 144 -9.05 -17.45 -3.82
C THR A 144 -8.50 -18.76 -4.40
N TYR A 145 -7.21 -18.80 -4.72
CA TYR A 145 -6.53 -19.99 -5.25
C TYR A 145 -5.99 -20.95 -4.18
N GLN A 146 -6.18 -20.63 -2.90
CA GLN A 146 -5.64 -21.40 -1.76
C GLN A 146 -4.11 -21.55 -1.78
N PHE A 147 -3.40 -20.54 -2.31
CA PHE A 147 -1.93 -20.50 -2.36
C PHE A 147 -1.35 -20.05 -1.02
N GLN A 148 -1.46 -20.90 0.00
CA GLN A 148 -1.09 -20.58 1.38
C GLN A 148 0.42 -20.37 1.57
N GLU A 149 1.25 -21.19 0.94
CA GLU A 149 2.72 -21.07 1.06
C GLU A 149 3.24 -19.76 0.44
N PRO A 150 2.89 -19.39 -0.82
CA PRO A 150 3.25 -18.08 -1.36
C PRO A 150 2.73 -16.94 -0.51
N LYS A 151 1.48 -17.01 -0.03
CA LYS A 151 0.93 -15.99 0.87
C LYS A 151 1.77 -15.81 2.13
N GLY A 152 2.18 -16.90 2.78
CA GLY A 152 3.02 -16.84 3.97
C GLY A 152 4.38 -16.17 3.73
N HIS A 153 5.01 -16.42 2.57
CA HIS A 153 6.25 -15.72 2.20
C HIS A 153 6.02 -14.23 1.95
N LEU A 154 4.90 -13.85 1.32
CA LEU A 154 4.56 -12.45 1.12
C LEU A 154 4.30 -11.72 2.45
N ASP A 155 3.53 -12.34 3.35
CA ASP A 155 3.30 -11.80 4.71
C ASP A 155 4.64 -11.55 5.42
N GLN A 156 5.55 -12.54 5.39
CA GLN A 156 6.88 -12.43 6.00
C GLN A 156 7.75 -11.36 5.37
N ALA A 157 7.66 -11.15 4.05
CA ALA A 157 8.38 -10.10 3.35
C ALA A 157 7.90 -8.71 3.77
N ILE A 158 6.59 -8.50 3.86
CA ILE A 158 5.96 -7.24 4.29
C ILE A 158 6.28 -6.94 5.74
N ASP A 159 6.21 -7.94 6.61
CA ASP A 159 6.55 -7.83 8.02
C ASP A 159 8.04 -7.46 8.22
N ALA A 160 8.93 -8.09 7.45
CA ALA A 160 10.37 -7.77 7.48
C ALA A 160 10.65 -6.35 6.99
N HIS A 161 10.01 -5.93 5.89
CA HIS A 161 10.11 -4.55 5.39
C HIS A 161 9.62 -3.54 6.43
N THR A 162 8.47 -3.81 7.06
CA THR A 162 7.86 -2.96 8.10
C THR A 162 8.80 -2.75 9.31
N ARG A 163 9.62 -3.75 9.65
CA ARG A 163 10.58 -3.69 10.75
C ARG A 163 11.94 -3.08 10.38
N GLY A 164 12.19 -2.81 9.11
CA GLY A 164 13.52 -2.40 8.64
C GLY A 164 14.49 -3.56 8.40
N ASP A 165 14.01 -4.80 8.38
CA ASP A 165 14.82 -6.00 8.14
C ASP A 165 15.01 -6.23 6.62
N TRP A 166 15.70 -5.30 5.94
CA TRP A 166 15.80 -5.26 4.47
C TRP A 166 16.29 -6.56 3.83
N ALA A 167 17.34 -7.16 4.40
CA ALA A 167 17.89 -8.42 3.92
C ALA A 167 16.89 -9.58 4.05
N ALA A 168 16.11 -9.61 5.14
CA ALA A 168 15.08 -10.62 5.35
C ALA A 168 13.89 -10.41 4.41
N CYS A 169 13.48 -9.15 4.18
CA CYS A 169 12.47 -8.81 3.19
C CYS A 169 12.87 -9.35 1.81
N ASN A 170 14.07 -9.03 1.33
CA ASN A 170 14.55 -9.45 0.02
C ASN A 170 14.60 -10.98 -0.14
N ALA A 171 15.07 -11.69 0.90
CA ALA A 171 15.08 -13.16 0.90
C ALA A 171 13.66 -13.73 0.76
N GLN A 172 12.68 -13.16 1.47
CA GLN A 172 11.28 -13.59 1.40
C GLN A 172 10.62 -13.25 0.06
N LEU A 173 10.91 -12.09 -0.54
CA LEU A 173 10.39 -11.71 -1.85
C LEU A 173 10.79 -12.70 -2.95
N ARG A 174 12.03 -13.18 -2.91
CA ARG A 174 12.50 -14.22 -3.82
C ARG A 174 11.73 -15.52 -3.64
N THR A 175 11.63 -16.00 -2.39
CA THR A 175 10.96 -17.27 -2.07
C THR A 175 9.47 -17.20 -2.42
N PHE A 176 8.83 -16.06 -2.16
CA PHE A 176 7.46 -15.78 -2.57
C PHE A 176 7.27 -15.94 -4.08
N LEU A 177 8.11 -15.29 -4.90
CA LEU A 177 7.95 -15.31 -6.35
C LEU A 177 8.20 -16.72 -6.94
N GLU A 178 9.16 -17.46 -6.40
CA GLU A 178 9.41 -18.86 -6.79
C GLU A 178 8.22 -19.75 -6.44
N SER A 179 7.74 -19.68 -5.19
CA SER A 179 6.59 -20.46 -4.72
C SER A 179 5.32 -20.11 -5.49
N LEU A 180 5.12 -18.84 -5.85
CA LEU A 180 3.99 -18.36 -6.65
C LEU A 180 3.93 -19.05 -8.01
N PHE A 181 5.03 -19.04 -8.77
CA PHE A 181 5.06 -19.69 -10.08
C PHE A 181 4.87 -21.20 -9.99
N ASP A 182 5.42 -21.84 -8.95
CA ASP A 182 5.23 -23.27 -8.71
C ASP A 182 3.76 -23.60 -8.44
N HIS A 183 3.08 -22.80 -7.62
CA HIS A 183 1.65 -22.95 -7.34
C HIS A 183 0.78 -22.69 -8.56
N ILE A 184 1.12 -21.70 -9.40
CA ILE A 184 0.43 -21.46 -10.68
C ILE A 184 0.59 -22.68 -11.60
N ALA A 185 1.79 -23.25 -11.70
CA ALA A 185 2.02 -24.45 -12.52
C ALA A 185 1.23 -25.66 -12.00
N LEU A 186 1.19 -25.85 -10.69
CA LEU A 186 0.38 -26.89 -10.04
C LEU A 186 -1.12 -26.66 -10.22
N ASN A 187 -1.57 -25.42 -10.33
CA ASN A 187 -2.97 -25.09 -10.60
C ASN A 187 -3.37 -25.36 -12.06
N ILE A 188 -2.51 -24.98 -13.01
CA ILE A 188 -2.77 -25.12 -14.45
C ILE A 188 -2.62 -26.58 -14.92
N GLU A 189 -1.57 -27.27 -14.48
CA GLU A 189 -1.28 -28.64 -14.91
C GLU A 189 -0.72 -29.51 -13.76
N PRO A 190 -1.59 -29.93 -12.82
CA PRO A 190 -1.17 -30.57 -11.57
C PRO A 190 -0.28 -31.80 -11.76
N ALA A 191 -0.69 -32.72 -12.64
CA ALA A 191 0.00 -34.00 -12.83
C ALA A 191 1.43 -33.82 -13.37
N ARG A 192 1.60 -32.94 -14.36
CA ARG A 192 2.90 -32.69 -14.97
C ARG A 192 3.78 -31.85 -14.06
N ALA A 193 3.25 -30.78 -13.47
CA ALA A 193 3.99 -29.91 -12.56
C ALA A 193 4.53 -30.67 -11.33
N ALA A 194 3.76 -31.63 -10.79
CA ALA A 194 4.18 -32.47 -9.66
C ALA A 194 5.36 -33.41 -10.00
N SER A 195 5.49 -33.82 -11.27
CA SER A 195 6.58 -34.69 -11.74
C SER A 195 7.89 -33.96 -12.03
N LEU A 196 7.84 -32.62 -12.12
CA LEU A 196 9.01 -31.81 -12.44
C LEU A 196 9.88 -31.55 -11.21
N PRO A 197 11.21 -31.74 -11.29
CA PRO A 197 12.08 -31.71 -10.13
C PRO A 197 12.48 -30.31 -9.66
N THR A 198 12.33 -29.28 -10.51
CA THR A 198 12.78 -27.91 -10.19
C THR A 198 11.75 -26.86 -10.55
N SER A 199 11.77 -25.72 -9.85
CA SER A 199 10.91 -24.56 -10.16
C SER A 199 11.20 -23.96 -11.54
N GLU A 200 12.44 -24.09 -12.03
CA GLU A 200 12.78 -23.71 -13.41
C GLU A 200 12.01 -24.55 -14.44
N ASN A 201 11.92 -25.87 -14.21
CA ASN A 201 11.14 -26.73 -15.09
C ASN A 201 9.64 -26.38 -15.04
N ARG A 202 9.12 -25.99 -13.87
CA ARG A 202 7.72 -25.54 -13.74
C ARG A 202 7.46 -24.22 -14.46
N ARG A 203 8.42 -23.29 -14.49
CA ARG A 203 8.33 -22.07 -15.32
C ARG A 203 8.38 -22.39 -16.81
N GLN A 204 9.26 -23.30 -17.22
CA GLN A 204 9.28 -23.80 -18.61
C GLN A 204 7.92 -24.41 -19.01
N LEU A 205 7.31 -25.18 -18.12
CA LEU A 205 5.96 -25.72 -18.32
C LEU A 205 4.91 -24.62 -18.51
N LEU A 206 4.95 -23.56 -17.70
CA LEU A 206 4.05 -22.42 -17.85
C LEU A 206 4.20 -21.73 -19.22
N ALA A 207 5.42 -21.64 -19.75
CA ALA A 207 5.67 -21.11 -21.08
C ALA A 207 5.13 -22.01 -22.20
N GLU A 208 5.31 -23.33 -22.08
CA GLU A 208 4.72 -24.30 -23.03
C GLU A 208 3.19 -24.25 -23.05
N ARG A 209 2.57 -23.92 -21.92
CA ARG A 209 1.13 -23.69 -21.81
C ARG A 209 0.66 -22.31 -22.26
N GLY A 210 1.58 -21.47 -22.73
CA GLY A 210 1.28 -20.10 -23.14
C GLY A 210 0.93 -19.15 -21.98
N PHE A 211 1.06 -19.62 -20.73
CA PHE A 211 0.83 -18.77 -19.55
C PHE A 211 1.95 -17.75 -19.39
N LEU A 212 3.21 -18.15 -19.57
CA LEU A 212 4.33 -17.21 -19.72
C LEU A 212 4.55 -16.93 -21.20
N ALA A 213 4.41 -15.67 -21.59
CA ALA A 213 4.40 -15.26 -22.98
C ALA A 213 5.83 -15.09 -23.53
N THR A 214 6.17 -15.88 -24.55
CA THR A 214 7.49 -15.82 -25.21
C THR A 214 7.62 -14.61 -26.12
N ASP A 215 6.54 -14.21 -26.79
CA ASP A 215 6.46 -13.02 -27.65
C ASP A 215 6.60 -11.70 -26.88
N ARG A 216 6.17 -11.67 -25.62
CA ARG A 216 6.37 -10.55 -24.69
C ARG A 216 7.66 -10.63 -23.87
N ASN A 217 8.55 -11.58 -24.18
CA ASN A 217 9.82 -11.82 -23.49
C ASN A 217 9.66 -12.07 -21.98
N GLU A 218 8.54 -12.65 -21.55
CA GLU A 218 8.35 -13.06 -20.15
C GLU A 218 9.16 -14.32 -19.84
N TRP A 219 9.25 -15.22 -20.81
CA TRP A 219 10.04 -16.44 -20.73
C TRP A 219 10.74 -16.77 -22.05
N THR A 220 12.00 -17.18 -21.97
CA THR A 220 12.77 -17.75 -23.07
C THR A 220 13.79 -18.76 -22.52
N PRO A 221 14.13 -19.83 -23.26
CA PRO A 221 15.11 -20.83 -22.81
C PRO A 221 16.53 -20.30 -22.58
N GLU A 222 16.90 -19.20 -23.24
CA GLU A 222 18.26 -18.63 -23.19
C GLU A 222 18.52 -17.82 -21.91
N GLY A 223 17.53 -17.70 -21.01
CA GLY A 223 17.69 -17.03 -19.72
C GLY A 223 17.81 -15.50 -19.79
N LYS A 224 17.46 -14.89 -20.93
CA LYS A 224 17.51 -13.44 -21.20
C LYS A 224 16.14 -12.76 -21.15
N ASN A 225 15.19 -13.39 -20.46
CA ASN A 225 13.81 -12.95 -20.34
C ASN A 225 13.56 -12.17 -19.03
N TYR A 226 12.39 -11.54 -18.95
CA TYR A 226 11.98 -10.73 -17.80
C TYR A 226 12.01 -11.48 -16.48
N VAL A 227 11.43 -12.69 -16.41
CA VAL A 227 11.35 -13.48 -15.17
C VAL A 227 12.75 -13.81 -14.65
N ASN A 228 13.65 -14.25 -15.52
CA ASN A 228 15.04 -14.51 -15.16
C ASN A 228 15.81 -13.25 -14.74
N GLY A 229 15.56 -12.12 -15.39
CA GLY A 229 16.11 -10.82 -14.98
C GLY A 229 15.65 -10.43 -13.57
N LEU A 230 14.36 -10.59 -13.29
CA LEU A 230 13.77 -10.32 -11.98
C LEU A 230 14.39 -11.21 -10.89
N PHE A 231 14.51 -12.52 -11.11
CA PHE A 231 15.16 -13.42 -10.15
C PHE A 231 16.63 -13.08 -9.90
N LYS A 232 17.38 -12.64 -10.93
CA LYS A 232 18.76 -12.17 -10.78
C LYS A 232 18.84 -10.91 -9.91
N MET A 233 17.93 -9.96 -10.12
CA MET A 233 17.84 -8.73 -9.31
C MET A 233 17.44 -9.03 -7.85
N LEU A 234 16.55 -10.01 -7.62
CA LEU A 234 16.19 -10.45 -6.28
C LEU A 234 17.32 -11.27 -5.60
N HIS A 235 18.29 -11.77 -6.38
CA HIS A 235 19.47 -12.46 -5.87
C HIS A 235 20.61 -11.52 -5.47
N THR A 236 20.76 -10.36 -6.13
CA THR A 236 21.81 -9.40 -5.79
C THR A 236 21.61 -8.90 -4.36
N ASP A 237 22.68 -8.83 -3.56
CA ASP A 237 22.62 -8.38 -2.17
C ASP A 237 21.61 -9.16 -1.32
N GLY A 238 21.76 -10.49 -1.30
CA GLY A 238 20.95 -11.42 -0.50
C GLY A 238 21.13 -11.22 1.02
N SER A 239 20.96 -12.28 1.82
CA SER A 239 20.96 -12.25 3.30
C SER A 239 22.30 -11.87 3.98
N HIS A 240 23.10 -11.00 3.37
CA HIS A 240 24.31 -10.44 3.92
C HIS A 240 23.98 -9.12 4.66
N PRO A 241 24.16 -9.07 5.99
CA PRO A 241 23.92 -7.86 6.77
C PRO A 241 24.76 -6.69 6.24
N GLY A 242 24.09 -5.58 5.89
CA GLY A 242 24.74 -4.32 5.53
C GLY A 242 24.82 -3.97 4.04
N LEU A 243 24.33 -4.81 3.12
CA LEU A 243 24.32 -4.48 1.67
C LEU A 243 22.97 -3.99 1.15
N SER A 244 21.85 -4.34 1.79
CA SER A 244 20.53 -3.85 1.38
C SER A 244 20.14 -2.62 2.18
N ASP A 245 19.81 -1.54 1.47
CA ASP A 245 19.19 -0.33 2.01
C ASP A 245 17.65 -0.35 1.83
N GLU A 246 17.00 0.63 2.44
CA GLU A 246 15.55 0.83 2.42
C GLU A 246 15.03 1.04 1.00
N ASP A 247 15.70 1.87 0.20
CA ASP A 247 15.26 2.24 -1.14
C ASP A 247 15.24 1.02 -2.07
N HIS A 248 16.32 0.22 -2.06
CA HIS A 248 16.41 -1.00 -2.85
C HIS A 248 15.41 -2.07 -2.39
N SER A 249 15.22 -2.24 -1.08
CA SER A 249 14.26 -3.21 -0.56
C SER A 249 12.82 -2.83 -0.90
N THR A 250 12.51 -1.53 -0.78
CA THR A 250 11.22 -0.94 -1.16
C THR A 250 10.95 -1.13 -2.65
N PHE A 251 11.92 -0.79 -3.51
CA PHE A 251 11.83 -1.02 -4.95
C PHE A 251 11.56 -2.51 -5.29
N ARG A 252 12.28 -3.44 -4.66
CA ARG A 252 12.12 -4.89 -4.85
C ARG A 252 10.73 -5.38 -4.39
N LEU A 253 10.23 -4.88 -3.27
CA LEU A 253 8.87 -5.20 -2.80
C LEU A 253 7.84 -4.76 -3.85
N HIS A 254 7.98 -3.54 -4.38
CA HIS A 254 7.03 -2.96 -5.31
C HIS A 254 6.97 -3.71 -6.63
N ILE A 255 8.14 -3.96 -7.24
CA ILE A 255 8.21 -4.68 -8.51
C ILE A 255 7.66 -6.10 -8.36
N VAL A 256 7.91 -6.77 -7.23
CA VAL A 256 7.37 -8.10 -6.95
C VAL A 256 5.84 -8.08 -6.78
N LEU A 257 5.29 -7.13 -6.04
CA LEU A 257 3.83 -7.00 -5.88
C LEU A 257 3.12 -6.76 -7.22
N VAL A 258 3.64 -5.84 -8.04
CA VAL A 258 3.07 -5.55 -9.37
C VAL A 258 3.17 -6.77 -10.29
N THR A 259 4.31 -7.49 -10.24
CA THR A 259 4.52 -8.72 -11.03
C THR A 259 3.57 -9.83 -10.62
N ALA A 260 3.49 -10.11 -9.31
CA ALA A 260 2.61 -11.13 -8.76
C ALA A 260 1.15 -10.84 -9.11
N ARG A 261 0.73 -9.58 -8.96
CA ARG A 261 -0.61 -9.13 -9.35
C ARG A 261 -0.89 -9.39 -10.82
N MET A 262 0.04 -9.06 -11.70
CA MET A 262 -0.12 -9.24 -13.15
C MET A 262 -0.35 -10.73 -13.51
N PHE A 263 0.44 -11.64 -12.94
CA PHE A 263 0.28 -13.08 -13.19
C PHE A 263 -0.93 -13.70 -12.47
N LEU A 264 -1.26 -13.28 -11.26
CA LEU A 264 -2.45 -13.74 -10.55
C LEU A 264 -3.74 -13.30 -11.27
N ARG A 265 -3.79 -12.05 -11.75
CA ARG A 265 -4.92 -11.57 -12.57
C ARG A 265 -5.00 -12.31 -13.90
N ARG A 266 -3.86 -12.65 -14.48
CA ARG A 266 -3.80 -13.47 -15.70
C ARG A 266 -4.47 -14.83 -15.47
N LEU A 267 -4.05 -15.51 -14.41
CA LEU A 267 -4.65 -16.78 -13.98
C LEU A 267 -6.16 -16.64 -13.72
N HIS A 268 -6.57 -15.56 -13.03
CA HIS A 268 -7.97 -15.27 -12.73
C HIS A 268 -8.85 -15.04 -13.96
N ASN A 269 -8.32 -14.36 -14.96
CA ASN A 269 -9.06 -14.05 -16.17
C ASN A 269 -8.99 -15.16 -17.22
N GLY A 270 -8.14 -16.19 -17.02
CA GLY A 270 -7.87 -17.23 -18.01
C GLY A 270 -7.29 -16.69 -19.32
N ARG A 271 -6.49 -15.62 -19.25
CA ARG A 271 -5.90 -14.91 -20.40
C ARG A 271 -4.38 -14.94 -20.34
#